data_AF-A0A085WRW5-F1
#
_entry.id   AF-A0A085WRW5-F1
#
_cell.length_a   1.000
_cell.length_b   1.000
_cell.length_c   1.000
_cell.angle_alpha   90.00
_cell.angle_beta   90.00
_cell.angle_gamma   90.00
#
_symmetry.space_group_name_H-M   'P 1'
#
loop_
_entity.id
_entity.type
_entity.pdbx_description
1 polymer ?
#
loop_
_entity_poly.entity_id
_entity_poly.type
_entity_poly.pdbx_seq_one_letter_code
_entity_poly.pdbx_strand_id
1 'polypeptide(L)'
;MKKAPPPLKKKKGVSKEGQGGDSASQLIDARIQELGDWRGKTLARVRALIKQADPEVVEEWKWGVPVWSHAGIICTGESYKSAVKLTFAKGASVGDPSGLFNSSLEGNTRRAIDFHEGDKIEAKALKELIRAAVALNMSSAGEREAVAKSSARKATKAAAKEPPVRYLSGGNPQIAKGDGDAPVQAYIAAMPGWKHDIGRRLDALIVRTVPGVRKAVKWNSPFYGAEGQGWFLSLHCFTKYVKVAFFRGASLRPIPPGESKSQDTRYLDIHEGDTLDEAQFARWVKQASKLPGERM
;
A
#
# COMPACT_ATOMS: atom_id res chain seq x y z
N MET A 1 -10.44 51.93 -8.97
CA MET A 1 -9.47 50.81 -9.07
C MET A 1 -9.23 50.24 -7.68
N LYS A 2 -9.88 49.12 -7.31
CA LYS A 2 -9.74 48.48 -5.99
C LYS A 2 -8.73 47.32 -6.10
N LYS A 3 -7.64 47.37 -5.32
CA LYS A 3 -6.59 46.33 -5.27
C LYS A 3 -7.14 45.05 -4.60
N ALA A 4 -6.85 43.89 -5.20
CA ALA A 4 -7.20 42.56 -4.69
C ALA A 4 -6.30 42.14 -3.51
N PRO A 5 -6.80 41.35 -2.54
CA PRO A 5 -5.99 40.82 -1.43
C PRO A 5 -5.15 39.60 -1.86
N PRO A 6 -4.02 39.31 -1.17
CA PRO A 6 -3.08 38.26 -1.57
C PRO A 6 -3.57 36.85 -1.16
N PRO A 7 -3.11 35.77 -1.84
CA PRO A 7 -3.58 34.42 -1.57
C PRO A 7 -2.94 33.82 -0.31
N LEU A 8 -3.76 33.13 0.48
CA LEU A 8 -3.38 32.39 1.68
C LEU A 8 -2.46 31.20 1.33
N LYS A 9 -1.33 31.12 2.03
CA LYS A 9 -0.34 30.03 1.93
C LYS A 9 -0.92 28.71 2.46
N LYS A 10 -0.93 27.67 1.62
CA LYS A 10 -1.17 26.27 2.04
C LYS A 10 -0.01 25.78 2.90
N LYS A 11 -0.25 25.50 4.19
CA LYS A 11 0.67 24.68 5.00
C LYS A 11 0.36 23.20 4.72
N LYS A 12 1.35 22.50 4.15
CA LYS A 12 1.35 21.03 4.00
C LYS A 12 1.45 20.40 5.39
N GLY A 13 0.47 19.58 5.74
CA GLY A 13 0.53 18.69 6.89
C GLY A 13 1.53 17.58 6.67
N VAL A 14 2.37 17.33 7.66
CA VAL A 14 3.15 16.11 7.81
C VAL A 14 2.36 15.23 8.78
N SER A 15 1.74 14.17 8.28
CA SER A 15 1.15 13.10 9.09
C SER A 15 2.25 12.08 9.38
N LYS A 16 2.65 11.96 10.65
CA LYS A 16 3.52 10.91 11.15
C LYS A 16 2.62 9.85 11.78
N GLU A 17 2.66 8.64 11.24
CA GLU A 17 1.95 7.47 11.75
C GLU A 17 2.49 7.06 13.12
N GLY A 18 1.56 6.74 14.04
CA GLY A 18 1.84 6.15 15.36
C GLY A 18 0.97 6.77 16.46
N GLN A 19 -0.01 6.01 16.97
CA GLN A 19 -1.07 6.35 17.96
C GLN A 19 -2.40 6.88 17.37
N GLY A 20 -3.10 6.03 16.59
CA GLY A 20 -4.35 6.40 15.92
C GLY A 20 -5.64 6.34 16.78
N GLY A 21 -5.68 5.54 17.85
CA GLY A 21 -6.91 5.31 18.63
C GLY A 21 -7.29 6.46 19.56
N ASP A 22 -6.31 7.00 20.30
CA ASP A 22 -6.52 8.14 21.20
C ASP A 22 -6.79 9.42 20.41
N SER A 23 -6.08 9.61 19.29
CA SER A 23 -6.28 10.76 18.40
C SER A 23 -7.64 10.71 17.68
N ALA A 24 -8.11 9.53 17.25
CA ALA A 24 -9.44 9.38 16.68
C ALA A 24 -10.54 9.62 17.72
N SER A 25 -10.38 9.08 18.93
CA SER A 25 -11.32 9.31 20.04
C SER A 25 -11.49 10.79 20.36
N GLN A 26 -10.37 11.53 20.42
CA GLN A 26 -10.35 12.98 20.62
C GLN A 26 -11.04 13.76 19.49
N LEU A 27 -10.86 13.34 18.23
CA LEU A 27 -11.54 13.95 17.08
C LEU A 27 -13.06 13.73 17.13
N ILE A 28 -13.49 12.55 17.57
CA ILE A 28 -14.92 12.26 17.77
C ILE A 28 -15.49 13.09 18.92
N ASP A 29 -14.76 13.21 20.04
CA ASP A 29 -15.16 14.09 21.15
C ASP A 29 -15.30 15.55 20.69
N ALA A 30 -14.31 16.06 19.95
CA ALA A 30 -14.34 17.41 19.39
C ALA A 30 -15.54 17.61 18.45
N ARG A 31 -15.85 16.64 17.58
CA ARG A 31 -17.02 16.72 16.70
C ARG A 31 -18.35 16.70 17.48
N ILE A 32 -18.46 15.89 18.52
CA ILE A 32 -19.65 15.85 19.38
C ILE A 32 -19.85 17.22 20.05
N GLN A 33 -18.78 17.83 20.55
CA GLN A 33 -18.81 19.16 21.15
C GLN A 33 -19.15 20.25 20.13
N GLU A 34 -18.54 20.21 18.94
CA GLU A 34 -18.76 21.17 17.84
C GLU A 34 -20.23 21.22 17.39
N LEU A 35 -20.91 20.08 17.33
CA LEU A 35 -22.31 20.02 16.89
C LEU A 35 -23.24 20.80 17.84
N GLY A 36 -22.97 20.81 19.15
CA GLY A 36 -23.65 21.64 20.16
C GLY A 36 -25.15 21.41 20.36
N ASP A 37 -25.80 20.61 19.52
CA ASP A 37 -27.25 20.41 19.48
C ASP A 37 -27.64 18.92 19.69
N TRP A 38 -28.86 18.55 19.31
CA TRP A 38 -29.36 17.18 19.43
C TRP A 38 -28.50 16.16 18.68
N ARG A 39 -27.84 16.55 17.58
CA ARG A 39 -27.00 15.65 16.76
C ARG A 39 -25.75 15.22 17.53
N GLY A 40 -25.15 16.14 18.27
CA GLY A 40 -24.02 15.83 19.16
C GLY A 40 -24.42 14.83 20.25
N LYS A 41 -25.59 15.03 20.87
CA LYS A 41 -26.14 14.11 21.88
C LYS A 41 -26.43 12.72 21.31
N THR A 42 -27.06 12.66 20.13
CA THR A 42 -27.35 11.40 19.42
C THR A 42 -26.06 10.67 19.05
N LEU A 43 -25.07 11.37 18.48
CA LEU A 43 -23.78 10.78 18.10
C LEU A 43 -23.02 10.25 19.33
N ALA A 44 -23.01 10.99 20.45
CA ALA A 44 -22.42 10.53 21.70
C ALA A 44 -23.12 9.27 22.24
N ARG A 45 -24.45 9.24 22.18
CA ARG A 45 -25.23 8.08 22.63
C ARG A 45 -24.96 6.84 21.77
N VAL A 46 -24.93 7.01 20.45
CA VAL A 46 -24.61 5.94 19.50
C VAL A 46 -23.21 5.41 19.74
N ARG A 47 -22.21 6.29 19.87
CA ARG A 47 -20.82 5.90 20.19
C ARG A 47 -20.75 5.05 21.46
N ALA A 48 -21.42 5.46 22.52
CA ALA A 48 -21.46 4.70 23.77
C ALA A 48 -22.10 3.31 23.58
N LEU A 49 -23.16 3.21 22.78
CA LEU A 49 -23.81 1.93 22.48
C LEU A 49 -22.91 1.01 21.64
N ILE A 50 -22.14 1.55 20.69
CA ILE A 50 -21.16 0.81 19.91
C ILE A 50 -20.08 0.21 20.81
N LYS A 51 -19.46 1.01 21.67
CA LYS A 51 -18.44 0.54 22.63
C LYS A 51 -18.97 -0.47 23.65
N GLN A 52 -20.27 -0.38 23.99
CA GLN A 52 -20.93 -1.37 24.85
C GLN A 52 -21.32 -2.66 24.11
N ALA A 53 -21.58 -2.58 22.80
CA ALA A 53 -21.89 -3.75 21.99
C ALA A 53 -20.63 -4.59 21.74
N ASP A 54 -19.51 -3.90 21.53
CA ASP A 54 -18.20 -4.44 21.21
C ASP A 54 -17.10 -3.65 21.95
N PRO A 55 -16.59 -4.15 23.09
CA PRO A 55 -15.51 -3.50 23.83
C PRO A 55 -14.17 -3.43 23.08
N GLU A 56 -13.98 -4.28 22.06
CA GLU A 56 -12.77 -4.33 21.24
C GLU A 56 -12.86 -3.44 19.98
N VAL A 57 -13.95 -2.70 19.84
CA VAL A 57 -14.16 -1.80 18.70
C VAL A 57 -13.08 -0.74 18.63
N VAL A 58 -12.50 -0.58 17.44
CA VAL A 58 -11.53 0.47 17.14
C VAL A 58 -12.27 1.70 16.64
N GLU A 59 -12.02 2.84 17.29
CA GLU A 59 -12.49 4.14 16.84
C GLU A 59 -11.47 4.72 15.85
N GLU A 60 -11.97 5.14 14.69
CA GLU A 60 -11.17 5.71 13.60
C GLU A 60 -11.77 7.03 13.13
N TRP A 61 -10.94 7.88 12.51
CA TRP A 61 -11.37 9.10 11.87
C TRP A 61 -11.03 9.05 10.38
N LYS A 62 -12.03 8.86 9.52
CA LYS A 62 -11.83 8.72 8.08
C LYS A 62 -12.80 9.63 7.34
N TRP A 63 -12.32 10.24 6.25
CA TRP A 63 -13.14 11.09 5.38
C TRP A 63 -13.88 12.22 6.10
N GLY A 64 -13.34 12.69 7.23
CA GLY A 64 -13.94 13.76 8.03
C GLY A 64 -15.11 13.33 8.93
N VAL A 65 -15.30 12.03 9.14
CA VAL A 65 -16.35 11.47 10.01
C VAL A 65 -15.81 10.37 10.94
N PRO A 66 -16.46 10.14 12.08
CA PRO A 66 -16.29 8.96 12.91
C PRO A 66 -16.49 7.65 12.12
N VAL A 67 -15.62 6.68 12.34
CA VAL A 67 -15.76 5.31 11.81
C VAL A 67 -15.43 4.32 12.93
N TRP A 68 -16.24 3.26 13.03
CA TRP A 68 -15.98 2.16 13.95
C TRP A 68 -15.66 0.88 13.19
N SER A 69 -14.63 0.17 13.62
CA SER A 69 -14.17 -1.05 12.97
C SER A 69 -13.77 -2.15 13.95
N HIS A 70 -14.00 -3.39 13.56
CA HIS A 70 -13.50 -4.61 14.18
C HIS A 70 -13.39 -5.66 13.08
N ALA A 71 -12.16 -6.06 12.74
CA ALA A 71 -11.84 -6.95 11.60
C ALA A 71 -12.39 -6.49 10.23
N GLY A 72 -12.67 -5.19 10.12
CA GLY A 72 -13.34 -4.54 9.00
C GLY A 72 -14.19 -3.37 9.51
N ILE A 73 -14.59 -2.46 8.61
CA ILE A 73 -15.48 -1.36 8.98
C ILE A 73 -16.85 -1.95 9.38
N ILE A 74 -17.36 -1.53 10.54
CA ILE A 74 -18.71 -1.83 10.99
C ILE A 74 -19.64 -0.77 10.40
N CYS A 75 -19.46 0.47 10.83
CA CYS A 75 -20.25 1.61 10.37
C CYS A 75 -19.51 2.94 10.46
N THR A 76 -20.02 3.94 9.74
CA THR A 76 -19.67 5.37 9.86
C THR A 76 -20.65 6.08 10.80
N GLY A 77 -20.26 7.22 11.38
CA GLY A 77 -21.11 8.10 12.18
C GLY A 77 -21.22 9.49 11.60
N GLU A 78 -22.06 9.65 10.59
CA GLU A 78 -22.16 10.89 9.80
C GLU A 78 -23.20 11.85 10.43
N SER A 79 -22.90 13.15 10.42
CA SER A 79 -23.81 14.19 10.92
C SER A 79 -24.26 15.11 9.77
N TYR A 80 -25.56 15.14 9.50
CA TYR A 80 -26.21 15.99 8.49
C TYR A 80 -27.05 17.09 9.15
N LYS A 81 -27.67 17.95 8.34
CA LYS A 81 -28.53 19.04 8.85
C LYS A 81 -29.73 18.50 9.64
N SER A 82 -30.35 17.42 9.19
CA SER A 82 -31.59 16.87 9.76
C SER A 82 -31.47 15.44 10.28
N ALA A 83 -30.29 14.82 10.20
CA ALA A 83 -30.10 13.42 10.58
C ALA A 83 -28.69 13.18 11.13
N VAL A 84 -28.56 12.23 12.07
CA VAL A 84 -27.32 11.51 12.33
C VAL A 84 -27.43 10.15 11.66
N LYS A 85 -26.53 9.86 10.71
CA LYS A 85 -26.58 8.64 9.89
C LYS A 85 -25.52 7.64 10.33
N LEU A 86 -25.95 6.40 10.55
CA LEU A 86 -25.06 5.25 10.65
C LEU A 86 -25.09 4.44 9.36
N THR A 87 -24.03 4.49 8.56
CA THR A 87 -23.93 3.67 7.35
C THR A 87 -23.14 2.39 7.66
N PHE A 88 -23.78 1.22 7.59
CA PHE A 88 -23.12 -0.06 7.81
C PHE A 88 -22.45 -0.54 6.52
N ALA A 89 -21.14 -0.80 6.58
CA ALA A 89 -20.33 -1.09 5.40
C ALA A 89 -20.75 -2.36 4.66
N LYS A 90 -21.25 -3.36 5.41
CA LYS A 90 -21.85 -4.60 4.89
C LYS A 90 -23.35 -4.71 5.27
N GLY A 91 -24.03 -3.57 5.41
CA GLY A 91 -25.38 -3.51 5.95
C GLY A 91 -26.37 -4.45 5.24
N ALA A 92 -26.25 -4.68 3.93
CA ALA A 92 -27.13 -5.60 3.19
C ALA A 92 -27.02 -7.08 3.65
N SER A 93 -25.88 -7.47 4.24
CA SER A 93 -25.61 -8.83 4.71
C SER A 93 -25.80 -9.02 6.21
N VAL A 94 -26.14 -7.98 6.96
CA VAL A 94 -26.37 -8.04 8.41
C VAL A 94 -27.86 -8.25 8.68
N GLY A 95 -28.25 -9.29 9.40
CA GLY A 95 -29.66 -9.49 9.77
C GLY A 95 -30.21 -8.30 10.59
N ASP A 96 -31.43 -7.84 10.26
CA ASP A 96 -32.08 -6.71 10.94
C ASP A 96 -33.51 -7.10 11.36
N PRO A 97 -33.66 -7.97 12.39
CA PRO A 97 -34.96 -8.47 12.82
C PRO A 97 -35.86 -7.40 13.44
N SER A 98 -35.29 -6.29 13.90
CA SER A 98 -36.03 -5.16 14.48
C SER A 98 -36.34 -4.06 13.47
N GLY A 99 -35.90 -4.19 12.22
CA GLY A 99 -36.17 -3.23 11.15
C GLY A 99 -35.58 -1.84 11.41
N LEU A 100 -34.37 -1.76 11.97
CA LEU A 100 -33.71 -0.48 12.26
C LEU A 100 -33.23 0.25 11.01
N PHE A 101 -32.86 -0.47 9.94
CA PHE A 101 -32.44 0.16 8.69
C PHE A 101 -33.62 0.89 8.04
N ASN A 102 -33.47 2.19 7.83
CA ASN A 102 -34.50 3.05 7.23
C ASN A 102 -33.97 3.85 6.02
N SER A 103 -32.69 3.68 5.66
CA SER A 103 -32.01 4.45 4.63
C SER A 103 -31.05 3.56 3.83
N SER A 104 -30.82 3.90 2.56
CA SER A 104 -29.98 3.11 1.63
C SER A 104 -30.41 1.63 1.50
N LEU A 105 -31.72 1.36 1.47
CA LEU A 105 -32.26 -0.02 1.51
C LEU A 105 -32.12 -0.80 0.19
N GLU A 106 -32.02 -0.10 -0.93
CA GLU A 106 -31.95 -0.71 -2.28
C GLU A 106 -30.53 -1.16 -2.66
N GLY A 107 -29.51 -0.79 -1.86
CA GLY A 107 -28.12 -1.13 -2.14
C GLY A 107 -27.81 -2.60 -1.82
N ASN A 108 -27.01 -3.25 -2.67
CA ASN A 108 -26.59 -4.65 -2.47
C ASN A 108 -25.47 -4.84 -1.42
N THR A 109 -24.91 -3.74 -0.90
CA THR A 109 -23.72 -3.79 -0.03
C THR A 109 -23.98 -3.10 1.32
N ARG A 110 -24.49 -1.87 1.29
CA ARG A 110 -24.65 -1.02 2.48
C ARG A 110 -26.12 -0.81 2.78
N ARG A 111 -26.43 -0.63 4.06
CA ARG A 111 -27.71 -0.10 4.56
C ARG A 111 -27.39 0.88 5.68
N ALA A 112 -28.29 1.83 5.93
CA ALA A 112 -28.08 2.90 6.88
C ALA A 112 -29.28 3.13 7.80
N ILE A 113 -28.99 3.73 8.95
CA ILE A 113 -29.97 4.22 9.92
C ILE A 113 -29.82 5.73 10.00
N ASP A 114 -30.86 6.47 9.64
CA ASP A 114 -30.98 7.90 9.83
C ASP A 114 -31.77 8.17 11.12
N PHE A 115 -31.09 8.70 12.14
CA PHE A 115 -31.70 9.18 13.38
C PHE A 115 -32.05 10.66 13.27
N HIS A 116 -33.30 11.00 13.53
CA HIS A 116 -33.84 12.36 13.50
C HIS A 116 -34.01 12.93 14.91
N GLU A 117 -34.29 14.23 14.98
CA GLU A 117 -34.51 14.90 16.26
C GLU A 117 -35.73 14.32 16.98
N GLY A 118 -35.56 13.92 18.23
CA GLY A 118 -36.62 13.32 19.05
C GLY A 118 -36.76 11.79 18.91
N ASP A 119 -36.04 11.16 17.99
CA ASP A 119 -36.05 9.71 17.85
C ASP A 119 -35.53 9.02 19.11
N LYS A 120 -36.21 7.94 19.51
CA LYS A 120 -35.72 7.05 20.56
C LYS A 120 -34.80 6.01 19.94
N ILE A 121 -33.57 5.94 20.42
CA ILE A 121 -32.64 4.89 20.00
C ILE A 121 -32.98 3.59 20.75
N GLU A 122 -33.44 2.59 20.01
CA GLU A 122 -33.67 1.23 20.51
C GLU A 122 -32.34 0.55 20.87
N ALA A 123 -31.85 0.83 22.08
CA ALA A 123 -30.51 0.49 22.51
C ALA A 123 -30.17 -1.00 22.42
N LYS A 124 -31.14 -1.88 22.71
CA LYS A 124 -30.95 -3.34 22.63
C LYS A 124 -30.78 -3.78 21.17
N ALA A 125 -31.72 -3.37 20.31
CA ALA A 125 -31.70 -3.72 18.89
C ALA A 125 -30.46 -3.16 18.19
N LEU A 126 -30.05 -1.92 18.49
CA LEU A 126 -28.85 -1.34 17.89
C LEU A 126 -27.58 -2.12 18.28
N LYS A 127 -27.45 -2.53 19.55
CA LYS A 127 -26.32 -3.36 19.99
C LYS A 127 -26.31 -4.74 19.32
N GLU A 128 -27.49 -5.37 19.17
CA GLU A 128 -27.61 -6.64 18.46
C GLU A 128 -27.19 -6.51 16.99
N LEU A 129 -27.60 -5.43 16.32
CA LEU A 129 -27.19 -5.13 14.94
C LEU A 129 -25.67 -4.92 14.83
N ILE A 130 -25.06 -4.20 15.77
CA ILE A 130 -23.61 -3.98 15.82
C ILE A 130 -22.87 -5.31 16.02
N ARG A 131 -23.31 -6.15 16.96
CA ARG A 131 -22.70 -7.48 17.18
C ARG A 131 -22.82 -8.37 15.95
N ALA A 132 -23.95 -8.34 15.25
CA ALA A 132 -24.12 -9.09 14.01
C ALA A 132 -23.16 -8.59 12.91
N ALA A 133 -22.94 -7.28 12.79
CA ALA A 133 -21.97 -6.70 11.87
C ALA A 133 -20.51 -7.08 12.23
N VAL A 134 -20.16 -7.09 13.51
CA VAL A 134 -18.85 -7.56 14.00
C VAL A 134 -18.66 -9.04 13.67
N ALA A 135 -19.64 -9.89 13.98
CA ALA A 135 -19.59 -11.32 13.70
C ALA A 135 -19.38 -11.60 12.19
N LEU A 136 -20.05 -10.84 11.31
CA LEU A 136 -19.85 -10.93 9.87
C LEU A 136 -18.44 -10.51 9.43
N ASN A 137 -17.85 -9.49 10.06
CA ASN A 137 -16.47 -9.10 9.78
C ASN A 137 -15.47 -10.14 10.26
N MET A 138 -15.69 -10.72 11.44
CA MET A 138 -14.87 -11.78 12.02
C MET A 138 -14.95 -13.06 11.21
N SER A 139 -16.12 -13.47 10.71
CA SER A 139 -16.25 -14.63 9.83
C SER A 139 -15.51 -14.40 8.51
N SER A 140 -15.69 -13.22 7.88
CA SER A 140 -14.96 -12.85 6.66
C SER A 140 -13.44 -12.72 6.90
N ALA A 141 -13.00 -12.34 8.10
CA ALA A 141 -11.59 -12.27 8.45
C ALA A 141 -11.00 -13.67 8.65
N GLY A 142 -11.71 -14.56 9.33
CA GLY A 142 -11.35 -15.97 9.47
C GLY A 142 -11.33 -16.70 8.11
N GLU A 143 -12.27 -16.41 7.21
CA GLU A 143 -12.25 -16.91 5.84
C GLU A 143 -11.08 -16.32 5.04
N ARG A 144 -10.81 -15.01 5.14
CA ARG A 144 -9.64 -14.39 4.50
C ARG A 144 -8.34 -14.97 5.03
N GLU A 145 -8.25 -15.24 6.33
CA GLU A 145 -7.10 -15.85 6.96
C GLU A 145 -6.97 -17.34 6.58
N ALA A 146 -8.07 -18.08 6.49
CA ALA A 146 -8.10 -19.46 6.02
C ALA A 146 -7.76 -19.55 4.53
N VAL A 147 -8.22 -18.61 3.70
CA VAL A 147 -7.85 -18.49 2.29
C VAL A 147 -6.40 -18.06 2.15
N ALA A 148 -5.90 -17.15 2.99
CA ALA A 148 -4.49 -16.76 3.01
C ALA A 148 -3.59 -17.91 3.48
N LYS A 149 -3.99 -18.66 4.51
CA LYS A 149 -3.30 -19.87 4.99
C LYS A 149 -3.38 -21.00 3.98
N SER A 150 -4.52 -21.21 3.33
CA SER A 150 -4.69 -22.19 2.25
C SER A 150 -3.87 -21.81 1.01
N SER A 151 -3.83 -20.53 0.66
CA SER A 151 -2.98 -19.99 -0.41
C SER A 151 -1.50 -20.06 -0.06
N ALA A 152 -1.12 -19.85 1.21
CA ALA A 152 0.24 -20.01 1.72
C ALA A 152 0.64 -21.49 1.81
N ARG A 153 -0.31 -22.39 2.14
CA ARG A 153 -0.12 -23.86 2.17
C ARG A 153 -0.07 -24.45 0.75
N LYS A 154 -0.83 -23.86 -0.18
CA LYS A 154 -0.76 -24.12 -1.62
C LYS A 154 0.51 -23.53 -2.23
N ALA A 155 0.99 -22.37 -1.76
CA ALA A 155 2.27 -21.79 -2.16
C ALA A 155 3.46 -22.58 -1.61
N THR A 156 3.39 -23.13 -0.40
CA THR A 156 4.44 -24.03 0.13
C THR A 156 4.39 -25.42 -0.51
N LYS A 157 3.21 -25.95 -0.85
CA LYS A 157 3.08 -27.19 -1.64
C LYS A 157 3.40 -27.01 -3.13
N ALA A 158 3.25 -25.79 -3.67
CA ALA A 158 3.71 -25.41 -5.01
C ALA A 158 5.21 -25.05 -5.03
N ALA A 159 5.79 -24.58 -3.92
CA ALA A 159 7.24 -24.43 -3.75
C ALA A 159 7.95 -25.80 -3.67
N ALA A 160 7.27 -26.83 -3.15
CA ALA A 160 7.75 -28.22 -3.21
C ALA A 160 7.63 -28.85 -4.63
N LYS A 161 7.04 -28.13 -5.59
CA LYS A 161 7.04 -28.43 -7.02
C LYS A 161 7.19 -27.12 -7.82
N GLU A 162 8.24 -26.35 -7.54
CA GLU A 162 8.60 -25.29 -8.48
C GLU A 162 9.00 -25.95 -9.82
N PRO A 163 8.46 -25.50 -10.97
CA PRO A 163 9.08 -25.84 -12.23
C PRO A 163 10.54 -25.36 -12.14
N PRO A 164 11.53 -26.16 -12.60
CA PRO A 164 12.93 -25.78 -12.48
C PRO A 164 13.12 -24.37 -13.04
N VAL A 165 13.77 -23.51 -12.27
CA VAL A 165 14.16 -22.16 -12.71
C VAL A 165 14.80 -22.32 -14.09
N ARG A 166 14.12 -21.79 -15.11
CA ARG A 166 14.60 -21.89 -16.48
C ARG A 166 15.63 -20.80 -16.70
N TYR A 167 16.74 -21.17 -17.30
CA TYR A 167 17.80 -20.24 -17.67
C TYR A 167 17.84 -20.14 -19.19
N LEU A 168 18.10 -18.93 -19.69
CA LEU A 168 18.52 -18.73 -21.07
C LEU A 168 19.97 -19.21 -21.24
N SER A 169 20.40 -19.32 -22.49
CA SER A 169 21.82 -19.49 -22.80
C SER A 169 22.65 -18.39 -22.10
N GLY A 170 23.76 -18.79 -21.46
CA GLY A 170 24.58 -17.88 -20.66
C GLY A 170 24.15 -17.73 -19.20
N GLY A 171 23.17 -18.51 -18.72
CA GLY A 171 22.83 -18.58 -17.29
C GLY A 171 21.93 -17.45 -16.77
N ASN A 172 21.32 -16.67 -17.67
CA ASN A 172 20.38 -15.62 -17.29
C ASN A 172 19.01 -16.19 -16.90
N PRO A 173 18.43 -15.85 -15.74
CA PRO A 173 17.08 -16.27 -15.38
C PRO A 173 16.04 -15.92 -16.45
N GLN A 174 15.21 -16.89 -16.84
CA GLN A 174 14.11 -16.67 -17.77
C GLN A 174 12.87 -16.21 -16.99
N ILE A 175 12.68 -14.90 -16.93
CA ILE A 175 11.58 -14.26 -16.21
C ILE A 175 10.72 -13.48 -17.21
N ALA A 176 9.41 -13.73 -17.14
CA ALA A 176 8.43 -13.04 -17.98
C ALA A 176 8.51 -11.52 -17.78
N LYS A 177 8.21 -10.77 -18.85
CA LYS A 177 8.11 -9.31 -18.79
C LYS A 177 7.04 -8.91 -17.77
N GLY A 178 7.34 -7.94 -16.93
CA GLY A 178 6.39 -7.40 -15.95
C GLY A 178 6.88 -6.10 -15.33
N ASP A 179 5.96 -5.24 -14.96
CA ASP A 179 6.24 -3.98 -14.26
C ASP A 179 6.15 -4.15 -12.73
N GLY A 180 6.89 -3.32 -12.00
CA GLY A 180 6.91 -3.31 -10.55
C GLY A 180 8.00 -4.18 -9.92
N ASP A 181 7.94 -4.30 -8.59
CA ASP A 181 8.97 -4.95 -7.78
C ASP A 181 8.94 -6.49 -7.87
N ALA A 182 7.74 -7.08 -7.87
CA ALA A 182 7.55 -8.52 -7.88
C ALA A 182 8.35 -9.28 -8.98
N PRO A 183 8.33 -8.88 -10.27
CA PRO A 183 9.11 -9.58 -11.29
C PRO A 183 10.64 -9.42 -11.11
N VAL A 184 11.10 -8.29 -10.55
CA VAL A 184 12.52 -8.08 -10.24
C VAL A 184 12.95 -8.96 -9.08
N GLN A 185 12.14 -9.09 -8.03
CA GLN A 185 12.43 -10.01 -6.92
C GLN A 185 12.43 -11.47 -7.38
N ALA A 186 11.52 -11.86 -8.27
CA ALA A 186 11.52 -13.19 -8.87
C ALA A 186 12.81 -13.45 -9.68
N TYR A 187 13.30 -12.44 -10.41
CA TYR A 187 14.59 -12.53 -11.10
C TYR A 187 15.75 -12.71 -10.12
N ILE A 188 15.83 -11.90 -9.06
CA ILE A 188 16.90 -11.97 -8.06
C ILE A 188 16.88 -13.34 -7.35
N ALA A 189 15.70 -13.83 -6.97
CA ALA A 189 15.53 -15.16 -6.39
C ALA A 189 16.03 -16.28 -7.32
N ALA A 190 15.87 -16.11 -8.63
CA ALA A 190 16.30 -17.05 -9.66
C ALA A 190 17.79 -16.90 -10.07
N MET A 191 18.52 -15.87 -9.60
CA MET A 191 19.94 -15.70 -9.96
C MET A 191 20.78 -16.87 -9.39
N PRO A 192 21.66 -17.49 -10.20
CA PRO A 192 22.34 -18.71 -9.78
C PRO A 192 23.53 -18.44 -8.83
N GLY A 193 23.63 -19.23 -7.76
CA GLY A 193 24.77 -19.24 -6.84
C GLY A 193 25.04 -17.89 -6.19
N TRP A 194 26.31 -17.48 -6.12
CA TRP A 194 26.75 -16.20 -5.53
C TRP A 194 26.10 -14.96 -6.17
N LYS A 195 25.59 -15.09 -7.40
CA LYS A 195 24.94 -13.97 -8.11
C LYS A 195 23.64 -13.55 -7.43
N HIS A 196 22.96 -14.45 -6.71
CA HIS A 196 21.79 -14.13 -5.91
C HIS A 196 22.09 -13.05 -4.85
N ASP A 197 23.17 -13.23 -4.10
CA ASP A 197 23.57 -12.29 -3.05
C ASP A 197 23.97 -10.93 -3.62
N ILE A 198 24.69 -10.92 -4.75
CA ILE A 198 25.01 -9.69 -5.46
C ILE A 198 23.73 -9.01 -5.97
N GLY A 199 22.79 -9.75 -6.55
CA GLY A 199 21.49 -9.22 -6.98
C GLY A 199 20.72 -8.54 -5.85
N ARG A 200 20.63 -9.19 -4.68
CA ARG A 200 19.98 -8.62 -3.48
C ARG A 200 20.67 -7.34 -3.01
N ARG A 201 22.01 -7.33 -2.98
CA ARG A 201 22.78 -6.14 -2.56
C ARG A 201 22.59 -4.98 -3.53
N LEU A 202 22.69 -5.23 -4.83
CA LEU A 202 22.48 -4.21 -5.86
C LEU A 202 21.07 -3.60 -5.78
N ASP A 203 20.03 -4.43 -5.67
CA ASP A 203 18.65 -3.96 -5.53
C ASP A 203 18.46 -3.08 -4.28
N ALA A 204 18.94 -3.54 -3.13
CA ALA A 204 18.87 -2.78 -1.88
C ALA A 204 19.60 -1.44 -1.98
N LEU A 205 20.78 -1.40 -2.62
CA LEU A 205 21.53 -0.17 -2.86
C LEU A 205 20.77 0.78 -3.78
N ILE A 206 20.13 0.28 -4.84
CA ILE A 206 19.38 1.10 -5.78
C ILE A 206 18.15 1.72 -5.10
N VAL A 207 17.35 0.90 -4.41
CA VAL A 207 16.14 1.35 -3.70
C VAL A 207 16.48 2.39 -2.62
N ARG A 208 17.55 2.16 -1.85
CA ARG A 208 18.00 3.10 -0.82
C ARG A 208 18.48 4.42 -1.41
N THR A 209 19.14 4.38 -2.57
CA THR A 209 19.71 5.56 -3.21
C THR A 209 18.66 6.41 -3.92
N VAL A 210 17.64 5.76 -4.49
CA VAL A 210 16.55 6.41 -5.24
C VAL A 210 15.21 5.95 -4.67
N PRO A 211 14.70 6.62 -3.61
CA PRO A 211 13.37 6.36 -3.10
C PRO A 211 12.32 6.54 -4.21
N GLY A 212 11.43 5.57 -4.37
CA GLY A 212 10.43 5.57 -5.46
C GLY A 212 10.98 5.13 -6.83
N VAL A 213 12.14 4.47 -6.87
CA VAL A 213 12.67 3.87 -8.12
C VAL A 213 11.63 2.97 -8.78
N ARG A 214 11.43 3.15 -10.08
CA ARG A 214 10.59 2.29 -10.91
C ARG A 214 11.37 1.04 -11.26
N LYS A 215 10.70 -0.11 -11.18
CA LYS A 215 11.26 -1.42 -11.49
C LYS A 215 10.44 -2.11 -12.57
N ALA A 216 11.09 -2.89 -13.41
CA ALA A 216 10.44 -3.81 -14.34
C ALA A 216 11.42 -4.91 -14.76
N VAL A 217 10.89 -6.04 -15.23
CA VAL A 217 11.65 -7.00 -16.04
C VAL A 217 11.29 -6.79 -17.50
N LYS A 218 12.30 -6.57 -18.34
CA LYS A 218 12.16 -6.42 -19.80
C LYS A 218 13.23 -7.25 -20.47
N TRP A 219 12.86 -8.03 -21.50
CA TRP A 219 13.78 -8.96 -22.17
C TRP A 219 14.58 -9.84 -21.19
N ASN A 220 13.90 -10.42 -20.20
CA ASN A 220 14.49 -11.25 -19.14
C ASN A 220 15.58 -10.54 -18.31
N SER A 221 15.56 -9.21 -18.22
CA SER A 221 16.55 -8.43 -17.45
C SER A 221 15.82 -7.43 -16.54
N PRO A 222 16.24 -7.25 -15.28
CA PRO A 222 15.74 -6.18 -14.44
C PRO A 222 16.16 -4.81 -14.96
N PHE A 223 15.22 -3.86 -14.95
CA PHE A 223 15.41 -2.46 -15.30
C PHE A 223 14.99 -1.57 -14.12
N TYR A 224 15.76 -0.51 -13.93
CA TYR A 224 15.55 0.50 -12.89
C TYR A 224 15.47 1.88 -13.53
N GLY A 225 14.46 2.64 -13.14
CA GLY A 225 14.12 3.93 -13.75
C GLY A 225 13.66 4.95 -12.73
N ALA A 226 13.68 6.22 -13.13
CA ALA A 226 13.12 7.32 -12.36
C ALA A 226 11.84 7.84 -13.02
N GLU A 227 10.87 8.25 -12.21
CA GLU A 227 9.61 8.78 -12.71
C GLU A 227 9.84 10.00 -13.61
N GLY A 228 9.19 10.02 -14.79
CA GLY A 228 9.38 11.07 -15.80
C GLY A 228 10.73 11.08 -16.54
N GLN A 229 11.72 10.31 -16.09
CA GLN A 229 13.08 10.30 -16.66
C GLN A 229 13.41 9.06 -17.49
N GLY A 230 12.66 7.96 -17.36
CA GLY A 230 12.92 6.71 -18.09
C GLY A 230 13.85 5.76 -17.34
N TRP A 231 14.38 4.76 -18.03
CA TRP A 231 15.26 3.74 -17.44
C TRP A 231 16.71 4.23 -17.42
N PHE A 232 17.40 4.09 -16.30
CA PHE A 232 18.80 4.54 -16.17
C PHE A 232 19.78 3.38 -16.00
N LEU A 233 19.30 2.20 -15.58
CA LEU A 233 20.14 1.02 -15.35
C LEU A 233 19.39 -0.29 -15.64
N SER A 234 20.12 -1.30 -16.11
CA SER A 234 19.66 -2.70 -16.10
C SER A 234 20.69 -3.68 -15.53
N LEU A 235 20.22 -4.86 -15.12
CA LEU A 235 21.03 -5.98 -14.65
C LEU A 235 20.91 -7.17 -15.61
N HIS A 236 21.98 -7.94 -15.76
CA HIS A 236 21.95 -9.18 -16.53
C HIS A 236 22.92 -10.22 -15.96
N CYS A 237 22.50 -11.48 -15.86
CA CYS A 237 23.35 -12.58 -15.45
C CYS A 237 24.04 -13.19 -16.66
N PHE A 238 25.37 -13.26 -16.61
CA PHE A 238 26.18 -14.07 -17.51
C PHE A 238 26.76 -15.26 -16.74
N THR A 239 27.30 -16.25 -17.45
CA THR A 239 27.86 -17.46 -16.84
C THR A 239 28.89 -17.12 -15.76
N LYS A 240 29.77 -16.13 -16.04
CA LYS A 240 30.93 -15.80 -15.19
C LYS A 240 30.77 -14.53 -14.34
N TYR A 241 29.76 -13.71 -14.58
CA TYR A 241 29.63 -12.40 -13.92
C TYR A 241 28.19 -11.87 -13.94
N VAL A 242 27.91 -10.88 -13.10
CA VAL A 242 26.69 -10.06 -13.18
C VAL A 242 27.07 -8.75 -13.86
N LYS A 243 26.37 -8.41 -14.94
CA LYS A 243 26.55 -7.14 -15.66
C LYS A 243 25.55 -6.12 -15.14
N VAL A 244 26.04 -4.96 -14.76
CA VAL A 244 25.24 -3.75 -14.59
C VAL A 244 25.45 -2.86 -15.80
N ALA A 245 24.38 -2.49 -16.50
CA ALA A 245 24.44 -1.53 -17.59
C ALA A 245 23.90 -0.18 -17.16
N PHE A 246 24.73 0.85 -17.23
CA PHE A 246 24.32 2.25 -17.06
C PHE A 246 24.13 2.87 -18.44
N PHE A 247 22.89 3.20 -18.82
CA PHE A 247 22.59 3.63 -20.20
C PHE A 247 23.25 4.97 -20.58
N ARG A 248 23.45 5.85 -19.58
CA ARG A 248 24.22 7.09 -19.69
C ARG A 248 25.58 7.00 -18.96
N GLY A 249 26.16 5.81 -18.95
CA GLY A 249 27.39 5.47 -18.23
C GLY A 249 28.60 6.37 -18.55
N ALA A 250 28.76 6.81 -19.80
CA ALA A 250 29.86 7.71 -20.21
C ALA A 250 29.82 9.10 -19.53
N SER A 251 28.63 9.51 -19.07
CA SER A 251 28.42 10.77 -18.36
C SER A 251 28.66 10.66 -16.85
N LEU A 252 28.86 9.45 -16.32
CA LEU A 252 29.07 9.25 -14.89
C LEU A 252 30.53 9.53 -14.50
N ARG A 253 30.74 9.91 -13.23
CA ARG A 253 32.07 10.17 -12.66
C ARG A 253 32.30 9.38 -11.36
N PRO A 254 33.40 8.61 -11.23
CA PRO A 254 34.25 8.12 -12.33
C PRO A 254 33.43 7.38 -13.40
N ILE A 255 33.99 7.17 -14.58
CA ILE A 255 33.29 6.43 -15.65
C ILE A 255 33.33 4.93 -15.27
N PRO A 256 32.19 4.19 -15.30
CA PRO A 256 32.22 2.74 -15.09
C PRO A 256 33.14 2.06 -16.10
N PRO A 257 33.93 1.06 -15.67
CA PRO A 257 35.10 0.60 -16.43
C PRO A 257 34.76 -0.15 -17.71
N GLY A 258 33.61 -0.82 -17.79
CA GLY A 258 33.24 -1.64 -18.95
C GLY A 258 32.74 -0.81 -20.13
N GLU A 259 33.33 -1.02 -21.30
CA GLU A 259 32.92 -0.35 -22.53
C GLU A 259 31.71 -1.02 -23.18
N SER A 260 30.93 -0.23 -23.92
CA SER A 260 29.81 -0.71 -24.73
C SER A 260 30.05 -0.37 -26.20
N LYS A 261 29.39 -1.11 -27.10
CA LYS A 261 29.28 -0.75 -28.51
C LYS A 261 28.49 0.56 -28.71
N SER A 262 27.61 0.90 -27.77
CA SER A 262 26.97 2.22 -27.70
C SER A 262 27.91 3.22 -27.05
N GLN A 263 28.05 4.40 -27.62
CA GLN A 263 28.95 5.45 -27.10
C GLN A 263 28.56 5.88 -25.67
N ASP A 264 27.27 5.86 -25.34
CA ASP A 264 26.74 6.37 -24.06
C ASP A 264 26.75 5.35 -22.93
N THR A 265 26.58 4.06 -23.25
CA THR A 265 26.43 3.01 -22.24
C THR A 265 27.79 2.60 -21.68
N ARG A 266 27.86 2.37 -20.37
CA ARG A 266 29.00 1.71 -19.72
C ARG A 266 28.53 0.58 -18.81
N TYR A 267 29.41 -0.38 -18.61
CA TYR A 267 29.15 -1.56 -17.80
C TYR A 267 29.98 -1.57 -16.52
N LEU A 268 29.42 -2.20 -15.50
CA LEU A 268 30.16 -2.74 -14.38
C LEU A 268 29.92 -4.25 -14.40
N ASP A 269 30.96 -5.03 -14.68
CA ASP A 269 30.93 -6.48 -14.60
C ASP A 269 31.47 -6.89 -13.23
N ILE A 270 30.64 -7.58 -12.45
CA ILE A 270 30.99 -8.05 -11.10
C ILE A 270 31.24 -9.55 -11.22
N HIS A 271 32.44 -10.00 -10.89
CA HIS A 271 32.86 -11.39 -10.90
C HIS A 271 32.78 -12.03 -9.50
N GLU A 272 32.90 -13.36 -9.49
CA GLU A 272 32.93 -14.12 -8.24
C GLU A 272 34.19 -13.76 -7.43
N GLY A 273 34.01 -13.40 -6.16
CA GLY A 273 35.10 -12.96 -5.29
C GLY A 273 35.42 -11.46 -5.35
N ASP A 274 34.84 -10.72 -6.30
CA ASP A 274 34.99 -9.26 -6.33
C ASP A 274 34.35 -8.62 -5.10
N THR A 275 35.03 -7.64 -4.53
CA THR A 275 34.43 -6.77 -3.52
C THR A 275 33.71 -5.63 -4.21
N LEU A 276 32.38 -5.59 -4.08
CA LEU A 276 31.59 -4.46 -4.59
C LEU A 276 31.87 -3.21 -3.74
N ASP A 277 32.45 -2.17 -4.34
CA ASP A 277 32.49 -0.83 -3.73
C ASP A 277 31.06 -0.25 -3.73
N GLU A 278 30.32 -0.52 -2.66
CA GLU A 278 28.94 -0.11 -2.50
C GLU A 278 28.78 1.42 -2.50
N ALA A 279 29.79 2.15 -1.99
CA ALA A 279 29.76 3.60 -1.95
C ALA A 279 29.90 4.18 -3.36
N GLN A 280 30.82 3.65 -4.17
CA GLN A 280 30.96 4.03 -5.58
C GLN A 280 29.74 3.62 -6.39
N PHE A 281 29.19 2.43 -6.17
CA PHE A 281 27.98 1.99 -6.85
C PHE A 281 26.79 2.92 -6.57
N ALA A 282 26.57 3.28 -5.30
CA ALA A 282 25.53 4.23 -4.92
C ALA A 282 25.77 5.62 -5.54
N ARG A 283 27.02 6.09 -5.64
CA ARG A 283 27.36 7.34 -6.35
C ARG A 283 26.98 7.28 -7.83
N TRP A 284 27.19 6.16 -8.51
CA TRP A 284 26.78 5.97 -9.91
C TRP A 284 25.28 5.94 -10.06
N VAL A 285 24.56 5.19 -9.22
CA VAL A 285 23.09 5.14 -9.24
C VAL A 285 22.50 6.54 -9.06
N LYS A 286 23.00 7.31 -8.08
CA LYS A 286 22.54 8.68 -7.82
C LYS A 286 22.79 9.64 -8.99
N GLN A 287 23.88 9.46 -9.72
CA GLN A 287 24.17 10.25 -10.91
C GLN A 287 23.26 9.83 -12.07
N ALA A 288 23.18 8.53 -12.35
CA ALA A 288 22.38 7.97 -13.44
C ALA A 288 20.89 8.32 -13.31
N SER A 289 20.34 8.32 -12.09
CA SER A 289 18.94 8.66 -11.83
C SER A 289 18.57 10.13 -12.12
N LYS A 290 19.57 11.00 -12.33
CA LYS A 290 19.37 12.43 -12.67
C LYS A 290 19.53 12.72 -14.16
N LEU A 291 19.96 11.74 -14.94
CA LEU A 291 20.16 11.88 -16.38
C LEU A 291 18.90 11.42 -17.13
N PRO A 292 18.65 11.95 -18.34
CA PRO A 292 17.61 11.41 -19.21
C PRO A 292 17.85 9.93 -19.50
N GLY A 293 16.96 9.10 -19.00
CA GLY A 293 16.97 7.66 -19.18
C GLY A 293 16.39 7.24 -20.53
N GLU A 294 16.55 5.97 -20.83
CA GLU A 294 16.06 5.36 -22.06
C GLU A 294 14.55 5.19 -22.03
N ARG A 295 13.90 5.48 -23.17
CA ARG A 295 12.47 5.24 -23.40
C ARG A 295 12.33 3.89 -24.08
N MET A 296 12.27 2.85 -23.27
CA MET A 296 12.08 1.46 -23.69
C MET A 296 10.73 0.97 -23.22
#